data_AF-A0A1Y4N6Z5-F1
#
_entry.id   AF-A0A1Y4N6Z5-F1
#
_cell.length_a   1.000
_cell.length_b   1.000
_cell.length_c   1.000
_cell.angle_alpha   90.00
_cell.angle_beta   90.00
_cell.angle_gamma   90.00
#
_symmetry.space_group_name_H-M   'P 1'
#
loop_
_entity.id
_entity.type
_entity.pdbx_description
1 polymer ?
#
loop_
_entity_poly.entity_id
_entity_poly.type
_entity_poly.pdbx_seq_one_letter_code
_entity_poly.pdbx_strand_id
1 'polypeptide(L)'
;MLIIQKMEVIKLSSNEEIIKNFILENKEQLKNLTLKQIAAKIYVSPAALVVFAKKIGYSGWNQFKEDFILELQYLNSHFQQIDAILLLIARIIS
;
A
#
# COMPACT_ATOMS: atom_id res chain seq x y z
N MET A 1 5.23 1.99 12.96
CA MET A 1 3.80 1.97 12.56
C MET A 1 3.75 1.67 11.07
N LEU A 2 2.97 0.65 10.68
CA LEU A 2 2.81 0.29 9.27
C LEU A 2 2.11 1.41 8.50
N ILE A 3 2.45 1.59 7.23
CA ILE A 3 1.87 2.58 6.32
C ILE A 3 0.37 2.34 6.17
N ILE A 4 -0.05 1.08 6.06
CA ILE A 4 -1.48 0.72 6.08
C ILE A 4 -2.18 1.26 7.33
N GLN A 5 -1.58 1.08 8.52
CA GLN A 5 -2.14 1.60 9.77
C GLN A 5 -2.15 3.14 9.79
N LYS A 6 -1.11 3.79 9.24
CA LYS A 6 -1.09 5.25 9.12
C LYS A 6 -2.28 5.77 8.30
N MET A 7 -2.62 5.09 7.21
CA MET A 7 -3.71 5.49 6.32
C MET A 7 -5.10 5.34 6.97
N GLU A 8 -5.27 4.48 7.96
CA GLU A 8 -6.54 4.29 8.69
C GLU A 8 -6.78 5.36 9.77
N VAL A 9 -5.70 5.90 10.37
CA VAL A 9 -5.82 6.84 11.50
C VAL A 9 -5.87 8.31 11.07
N ILE A 10 -5.38 8.63 9.87
CA ILE A 10 -5.32 10.00 9.37
C ILE A 10 -6.68 10.39 8.78
N LYS A 11 -7.14 11.60 9.10
CA LYS A 11 -8.35 12.17 8.49
C LYS A 11 -8.10 12.54 7.02
N LEU A 12 -8.60 11.73 6.10
CA LEU A 12 -8.53 11.96 4.66
C LEU A 12 -9.78 12.70 4.16
N SER A 13 -9.60 13.53 3.13
CA SER A 13 -10.71 14.08 2.33
C SER A 13 -11.27 13.02 1.39
N SER A 14 -12.43 13.26 0.77
CA SER A 14 -13.03 12.31 -0.18
C SER A 14 -12.08 11.91 -1.32
N ASN A 15 -11.30 12.85 -1.86
CA ASN A 15 -10.33 12.55 -2.91
C ASN A 15 -9.14 11.73 -2.40
N GLU A 16 -8.70 11.98 -1.17
CA GLU A 16 -7.62 11.22 -0.54
C GLU A 16 -8.07 9.81 -0.13
N GLU A 17 -9.33 9.63 0.25
CA GLU A 17 -9.96 8.32 0.46
C GLU A 17 -9.97 7.49 -0.83
N ILE A 18 -10.32 8.10 -1.97
CA ILE A 18 -10.24 7.43 -3.28
C ILE A 18 -8.81 6.97 -3.58
N ILE A 19 -7.82 7.81 -3.29
CA ILE A 19 -6.40 7.46 -3.44
C ILE A 19 -6.02 6.28 -2.54
N LYS A 20 -6.39 6.33 -1.25
CA LYS A 20 -6.14 5.23 -0.29
C LYS A 20 -6.76 3.93 -0.78
N ASN A 21 -8.04 3.94 -1.13
CA ASN A 21 -8.76 2.73 -1.56
C ASN A 21 -8.12 2.12 -2.80
N PHE A 22 -7.78 2.94 -3.79
CA PHE A 22 -7.08 2.45 -4.98
C PHE A 22 -5.75 1.76 -4.64
N ILE A 23 -4.94 2.36 -3.76
CA ILE A 23 -3.65 1.81 -3.32
C ILE A 23 -3.86 0.46 -2.61
N LEU A 24 -4.88 0.36 -1.76
CA LEU A 24 -5.17 -0.84 -0.98
C LEU A 24 -5.76 -1.98 -1.82
N GLU A 25 -6.55 -1.66 -2.85
CA GLU A 25 -7.14 -2.63 -3.78
C GLU A 25 -6.13 -3.11 -4.84
N ASN A 26 -5.16 -2.27 -5.23
CA ASN A 26 -4.25 -2.54 -6.34
C ASN A 26 -2.79 -2.75 -5.89
N LYS A 27 -2.59 -3.25 -4.66
CA LYS A 27 -1.28 -3.45 -4.00
C LYS A 27 -0.23 -4.10 -4.92
N GLU A 28 -0.58 -5.19 -5.59
CA GLU A 28 0.35 -5.94 -6.45
C GLU A 28 0.73 -5.20 -7.74
N GLN A 29 -0.21 -4.45 -8.30
CA GLN A 29 -0.04 -3.73 -9.56
C GLN A 29 0.62 -2.37 -9.37
N LEU A 30 0.56 -1.82 -8.15
CA LEU A 30 1.05 -0.48 -7.83
C LEU A 30 2.49 -0.26 -8.28
N LYS A 31 3.36 -1.28 -8.15
CA LYS A 31 4.76 -1.23 -8.60
C LYS A 31 4.89 -0.83 -10.08
N ASN A 32 3.99 -1.30 -10.93
CA ASN A 32 4.02 -1.11 -12.38
C ASN A 32 3.32 0.18 -12.85
N LEU A 33 2.61 0.88 -11.95
CA LEU A 33 1.85 2.08 -12.31
C LEU A 33 2.64 3.35 -12.01
N THR A 34 2.71 4.24 -12.98
CA THR A 34 3.22 5.60 -12.78
C THR A 34 2.17 6.46 -12.06
N LEU A 35 2.63 7.51 -11.37
CA LEU A 35 1.75 8.49 -10.73
C LEU A 35 0.69 9.06 -11.70
N LYS A 36 1.06 9.33 -12.96
CA LYS A 36 0.13 9.84 -13.98
C LYS A 36 -0.93 8.81 -14.36
N GLN A 37 -0.57 7.53 -14.48
CA GLN A 37 -1.53 6.46 -14.78
C GLN A 37 -2.50 6.24 -13.63
N ILE A 38 -2.02 6.31 -12.37
CA ILE A 38 -2.87 6.23 -11.19
C ILE A 38 -3.85 7.38 -11.18
N ALA A 39 -3.35 8.61 -11.32
CA ALA A 39 -4.15 9.83 -11.38
C ALA A 39 -5.28 9.72 -12.42
N ALA A 40 -4.97 9.24 -13.63
CA ALA A 40 -5.93 9.04 -14.69
C ALA A 40 -6.97 7.95 -14.38
N LYS A 41 -6.58 6.84 -13.73
CA LYS A 41 -7.48 5.73 -13.37
C LYS A 41 -8.54 6.12 -12.35
N ILE A 42 -8.21 7.00 -11.42
CA ILE A 42 -9.12 7.40 -10.31
C ILE A 42 -9.63 8.84 -10.45
N TYR A 43 -9.44 9.45 -11.61
CA TYR A 43 -9.91 10.81 -11.94
C TYR A 43 -9.45 11.89 -10.95
N VAL A 44 -8.22 11.78 -10.44
CA VAL A 44 -7.59 12.81 -9.59
C VAL A 44 -6.40 13.45 -10.30
N SER A 45 -5.96 14.61 -9.81
CA SER A 45 -4.75 15.24 -10.35
C SER A 45 -3.47 14.53 -9.87
N PRO A 46 -2.41 14.49 -10.68
CA PRO A 46 -1.06 14.10 -10.25
C PRO A 46 -0.60 14.76 -8.95
N ALA A 47 -0.94 16.04 -8.77
CA ALA A 47 -0.62 16.80 -7.56
C ALA A 47 -1.33 16.26 -6.31
N ALA A 48 -2.57 15.77 -6.44
CA ALA A 48 -3.32 15.20 -5.32
C ALA A 48 -2.60 13.99 -4.71
N LEU A 49 -1.99 13.13 -5.53
CA LEU A 49 -1.17 12.00 -5.06
C LEU A 49 0.07 12.46 -4.29
N VAL A 50 0.70 13.57 -4.71
CA VAL A 50 1.84 14.16 -3.99
C VAL A 50 1.40 14.75 -2.65
N VAL A 51 0.28 15.48 -2.61
CA VAL A 51 -0.25 16.05 -1.37
C VAL A 51 -0.67 14.94 -0.40
N PHE A 52 -1.32 13.88 -0.90
CA PHE A 52 -1.67 12.68 -0.12
C PHE A 52 -0.43 12.07 0.54
N ALA A 53 0.63 11.81 -0.23
CA ALA A 53 1.88 11.26 0.31
C ALA A 53 2.49 12.19 1.39
N LYS A 54 2.49 13.50 1.15
CA LYS A 54 2.95 14.49 2.13
C LYS A 54 2.15 14.47 3.41
N LYS A 55 0.82 14.32 3.31
CA LYS A 55 -0.07 14.25 4.47
C LYS A 55 0.18 13.01 5.34
N ILE A 56 0.63 11.91 4.75
CA ILE A 56 1.03 10.68 5.47
C ILE A 56 2.45 10.80 6.06
N GLY A 57 3.15 11.90 5.79
CA GLY A 57 4.46 12.21 6.36
C GLY A 57 5.65 11.93 5.42
N TYR A 58 5.42 11.82 4.12
CA TYR A 58 6.47 11.62 3.12
C TYR A 58 6.88 12.92 2.43
N SER A 59 8.07 12.96 1.83
CA SER A 59 8.48 14.12 1.02
C SER A 59 7.68 14.24 -0.29
N GLY A 60 7.15 13.13 -0.79
CA GLY A 60 6.35 13.05 -2.00
C GLY A 60 5.97 11.60 -2.36
N TRP A 61 5.34 11.44 -3.52
CA TRP A 61 4.76 10.16 -3.94
C TRP A 61 5.78 9.04 -4.13
N ASN A 62 6.94 9.32 -4.72
CA ASN A 62 7.90 8.26 -5.04
C ASN A 62 8.42 7.58 -3.77
N GLN A 63 8.80 8.36 -2.75
CA GLN A 63 9.23 7.84 -1.46
C GLN A 63 8.12 7.03 -0.79
N PHE A 64 6.88 7.56 -0.79
CA PHE A 64 5.73 6.83 -0.26
C PHE A 64 5.52 5.48 -0.97
N LYS A 65 5.56 5.49 -2.31
CA LYS A 65 5.32 4.29 -3.12
C LYS A 65 6.38 3.23 -2.89
N GLU A 66 7.64 3.62 -2.82
CA GLU A 66 8.77 2.72 -2.56
C GLU A 66 8.62 2.05 -1.21
N ASP A 67 8.44 2.83 -0.13
CA ASP A 67 8.28 2.30 1.21
C ASP A 67 7.02 1.44 1.36
N PHE A 68 5.92 1.80 0.68
CA PHE A 68 4.71 0.99 0.67
C PHE A 68 4.92 -0.37 -0.01
N ILE A 69 5.65 -0.42 -1.12
CA ILE A 69 5.99 -1.68 -1.79
C ILE A 69 6.89 -2.53 -0.90
N LEU A 70 7.87 -1.94 -0.23
CA LEU A 70 8.73 -2.64 0.73
C LEU A 70 7.92 -3.23 1.90
N GLU A 71 6.95 -2.47 2.43
CA GLU A 71 6.03 -2.96 3.46
C GLU A 71 5.23 -4.17 2.96
N LEU A 72 4.66 -4.10 1.75
CA LEU A 72 3.93 -5.22 1.16
C LEU A 72 4.82 -6.46 0.99
N GLN A 73 6.08 -6.29 0.57
CA GLN A 73 7.04 -7.38 0.44
C GLN A 73 7.39 -8.00 1.79
N TYR A 74 7.61 -7.16 2.82
CA TYR A 74 7.86 -7.62 4.19
C TYR A 74 6.69 -8.41 4.75
N LEU A 75 5.46 -7.90 4.57
CA LEU A 75 4.26 -8.60 5.02
C LEU A 75 4.12 -9.94 4.28
N ASN A 76 4.27 -9.95 2.96
CA ASN A 76 4.12 -11.16 2.16
C ASN A 76 5.17 -12.23 2.52
N SER A 77 6.44 -11.86 2.70
CA SER A 77 7.47 -12.82 3.09
C SER A 77 7.23 -13.42 4.48
N HIS A 78 6.72 -12.62 5.41
CA HIS A 78 6.38 -13.09 6.75
C HIS A 78 5.15 -14.01 6.76
N PHE A 79 4.11 -13.71 5.96
CA PHE A 79 2.96 -14.58 5.79
C PHE A 79 3.35 -15.92 5.15
N GLN A 80 4.16 -15.91 4.09
CA GLN A 80 4.65 -17.16 3.46
C GLN A 80 5.42 -18.05 4.43
N GLN A 81 6.18 -17.46 5.36
CA GLN A 81 6.87 -18.22 6.41
C GLN A 81 5.90 -18.84 7.43
N ILE A 82 4.87 -18.10 7.84
CA ILE A 82 3.84 -18.61 8.77
C ILE A 82 3.01 -19.71 8.11
N ASP A 83 2.60 -19.51 6.85
CA ASP A 83 1.82 -20.50 6.09
C ASP A 83 2.62 -21.79 5.89
N ALA A 84 3.92 -21.69 5.60
CA ALA A 84 4.81 -22.85 5.48
C ALA A 84 4.94 -23.62 6.82
N ILE A 85 5.03 -22.91 7.95
CA ILE A 85 5.08 -23.52 9.29
C ILE A 85 3.76 -24.19 9.62
N LEU A 86 2.63 -23.52 9.38
CA LEU A 86 1.30 -24.06 9.65
C LEU A 86 1.04 -25.32 8.82
N LEU A 87 1.44 -25.32 7.54
CA LEU A 87 1.38 -26.48 6.66
C LEU A 87 2.26 -27.64 7.16
N LEU A 88 3.46 -27.35 7.65
CA LEU A 88 4.36 -28.37 8.21
C LEU A 88 3.75 -29.01 9.47
N ILE A 89 3.21 -28.19 10.36
CA ILE A 89 2.55 -28.66 11.60
C ILE A 89 1.32 -29.51 11.26
N ALA A 90 0.50 -29.09 10.30
CA ALA A 90 -0.66 -29.87 9.86
C ALA A 90 -0.28 -31.27 9.34
N ARG A 91 0.88 -31.42 8.69
CA ARG A 91 1.40 -32.73 8.22
C ARG A 91 2.00 -33.59 9.32
N ILE A 92 2.41 -33.00 10.45
CA ILE A 92 2.97 -33.74 11.59
C ILE A 92 1.85 -34.29 12.49
N ILE A 93 0.69 -33.63 12.50
CA ILE A 93 -0.45 -33.97 13.37
C ILE A 93 -1.50 -34.85 12.66
N SER A 94 -1.43 -35.00 11.33
CA SER A 94 -2.22 -35.96 10.54
C SER A 94 -1.52 -37.31 10.40
#